data_AF-A0A947QVG9-F1
#
_entry.id   AF-A0A947QVG9-F1
#
_cell.length_a   1.000
_cell.length_b   1.000
_cell.length_c   1.000
_cell.angle_alpha   90.00
_cell.angle_beta   90.00
_cell.angle_gamma   90.00
#
_symmetry.space_group_name_H-M   'P 1'
#
loop_
_entity.id
_entity.type
_entity.pdbx_description
1 polymer ?
#
loop_
_entity_poly.entity_id
_entity_poly.type
_entity_poly.pdbx_seq_one_letter_code
_entity_poly.pdbx_strand_id
1 'polypeptide(L)'
;MQPHSACAIAFANYVWSGVEKLESSYNGRVELSFYDGRVKTLIYKLSDFQIKENGNTIVLNIARGSYCKVTVNRHGGEGSTVDLEHSEQHASGLREEYVQFKGKVTSGRHYNSLKYLGFAGEQMSKSDPKKMRIYSNIKAKNGYYQQLKLDISIE
;
A
#
# COMPACT_ATOMS: atom_id res chain seq x y z
N MET A 1 -2.73 7.24 -4.69
CA MET A 1 -1.85 6.10 -4.40
C MET A 1 -1.48 5.33 -5.67
N GLN A 2 -0.21 4.94 -5.78
CA GLN A 2 0.25 4.02 -6.83
C GLN A 2 -0.05 2.56 -6.43
N PRO A 3 -0.30 1.63 -7.36
CA PRO A 3 -0.65 0.25 -7.00
C PRO A 3 0.43 -0.49 -6.19
N HIS A 4 1.74 -0.21 -6.40
CA HIS A 4 2.80 -0.81 -5.59
C HIS A 4 2.78 -0.32 -4.13
N SER A 5 2.50 0.96 -3.88
CA SER A 5 2.33 1.49 -2.52
C SER A 5 1.18 0.80 -1.80
N ALA A 6 0.11 0.52 -2.55
CA ALA A 6 -1.04 -0.24 -2.07
C ALA A 6 -0.65 -1.64 -1.58
N CYS A 7 0.19 -2.35 -2.34
CA CYS A 7 0.72 -3.66 -1.95
C CYS A 7 1.54 -3.59 -0.65
N ALA A 8 2.34 -2.54 -0.47
CA ALA A 8 3.12 -2.35 0.75
C ALA A 8 2.24 -2.25 2.00
N ILE A 9 1.15 -1.48 1.91
CA ILE A 9 0.20 -1.27 3.00
C ILE A 9 -0.54 -2.56 3.32
N ALA A 10 -0.99 -3.28 2.29
CA ALA A 10 -1.67 -4.56 2.47
C ALA A 10 -0.74 -5.59 3.14
N PHE A 11 0.51 -5.66 2.71
CA PHE A 11 1.52 -6.53 3.32
C PHE A 11 1.77 -6.15 4.79
N ALA A 12 1.98 -4.87 5.08
CA ALA A 12 2.17 -4.39 6.45
C ALA A 12 0.98 -4.69 7.36
N ASN A 13 -0.25 -4.56 6.84
CA ASN A 13 -1.44 -4.92 7.59
C ASN A 13 -1.49 -6.41 7.92
N TYR A 14 -1.19 -7.26 6.93
CA TYR A 14 -1.11 -8.70 7.11
C TYR A 14 -0.11 -9.05 8.22
N VAL A 15 1.11 -8.54 8.12
CA VAL A 15 2.18 -8.74 9.10
C VAL A 15 1.74 -8.35 10.51
N TRP A 16 1.22 -7.14 10.67
CA TRP A 16 0.89 -6.59 11.98
C TRP A 16 -0.39 -7.12 12.61
N SER A 17 -1.21 -7.84 11.85
CA SER A 17 -2.38 -8.53 12.41
C SER A 17 -2.02 -9.67 13.37
N GLY A 18 -0.72 -9.96 13.58
CA GLY A 18 -0.24 -10.97 14.52
C GLY A 18 -0.29 -12.39 13.95
N VAL A 19 -0.30 -12.51 12.62
CA VAL A 19 -0.56 -13.75 11.89
C VAL A 19 0.75 -14.41 11.39
N GLU A 20 1.92 -13.94 11.82
CA GLU A 20 3.15 -14.21 11.07
C GLU A 20 3.94 -15.48 11.39
N LYS A 21 4.13 -16.24 10.30
CA LYS A 21 5.40 -16.81 9.86
C LYS A 21 5.83 -16.07 8.59
N LEU A 22 6.92 -15.30 8.64
CA LEU A 22 7.46 -14.56 7.49
C LEU A 22 8.15 -15.51 6.51
N GLU A 23 7.70 -15.52 5.27
CA GLU A 23 8.38 -16.17 4.15
C GLU A 23 9.36 -15.20 3.47
N SER A 24 10.26 -15.76 2.66
CA SER A 24 11.31 -14.98 1.97
C SER A 24 10.78 -14.04 0.88
N SER A 25 9.58 -14.32 0.35
CA SER A 25 8.91 -13.49 -0.64
C SER A 25 7.41 -13.75 -0.68
N TYR A 26 6.63 -12.74 -1.06
CA TYR A 26 5.19 -12.85 -1.31
C TYR A 26 4.82 -12.18 -2.64
N ASN A 27 3.64 -12.51 -3.18
CA ASN A 27 3.08 -11.79 -4.32
C ASN A 27 1.93 -10.88 -3.89
N GLY A 28 2.02 -9.60 -4.23
CA GLY A 28 0.91 -8.66 -4.15
C GLY A 28 0.12 -8.66 -5.46
N ARG A 29 -1.06 -9.29 -5.47
CA ARG A 29 -2.01 -9.20 -6.59
C ARG A 29 -2.92 -7.99 -6.38
N VAL A 30 -3.03 -7.11 -7.37
CA VAL A 30 -3.88 -5.91 -7.34
C VAL A 30 -4.88 -5.94 -8.50
N GLU A 31 -6.16 -5.83 -8.18
CA GLU A 31 -7.23 -5.69 -9.16
C GLU A 31 -7.74 -4.24 -9.17
N LEU A 32 -7.55 -3.58 -10.31
CA LEU A 32 -7.96 -2.21 -10.58
C LEU A 32 -9.32 -2.23 -11.26
N SER A 33 -10.34 -1.67 -10.63
CA SER A 33 -11.65 -1.45 -11.27
C SER A 33 -11.73 -0.01 -11.77
N PHE A 34 -11.94 0.15 -13.08
CA PHE A 34 -12.13 1.46 -13.72
C PHE A 34 -13.62 1.80 -13.84
N TYR A 35 -13.95 3.08 -13.96
CA TYR A 35 -15.33 3.55 -14.05
C TYR A 35 -16.08 3.02 -15.28
N ASP A 36 -15.35 2.72 -16.36
CA ASP A 36 -15.90 2.14 -17.59
C ASP A 36 -16.13 0.61 -17.50
N GLY A 37 -16.03 0.04 -16.29
CA GLY A 37 -16.25 -1.39 -16.05
C GLY A 37 -15.04 -2.27 -16.38
N ARG A 38 -13.96 -1.73 -16.96
CA ARG A 38 -12.75 -2.52 -17.20
C ARG A 38 -12.09 -2.90 -15.88
N VAL A 39 -11.53 -4.11 -15.85
CA VAL A 39 -10.71 -4.60 -14.75
C VAL A 39 -9.31 -4.90 -15.25
N LYS A 40 -8.29 -4.46 -14.51
CA LYS A 40 -6.89 -4.78 -14.80
C LYS A 40 -6.25 -5.42 -13.58
N THR A 41 -5.62 -6.56 -13.77
CA THR A 41 -4.84 -7.24 -12.72
C THR A 41 -3.36 -6.91 -12.88
N LEU A 42 -2.72 -6.55 -11.78
CA LEU A 42 -1.28 -6.35 -11.67
C LEU A 42 -0.72 -7.28 -10.60
N ILE A 43 0.49 -7.78 -10.82
CA ILE A 43 1.22 -8.60 -9.84
C ILE A 43 2.53 -7.89 -9.51
N TYR A 44 2.82 -7.78 -8.22
CA TYR A 44 4.02 -7.18 -7.67
C TYR A 44 4.74 -8.22 -6.79
N LYS A 45 6.05 -8.36 -6.95
CA LYS A 45 6.85 -9.18 -6.04
C LYS A 45 7.24 -8.36 -4.82
N LEU A 46 6.97 -8.90 -3.64
CA LEU A 46 7.36 -8.37 -2.34
C LEU A 46 8.52 -9.24 -1.83
N SER A 47 9.68 -8.66 -1.56
CA SER A 47 10.87 -9.42 -1.12
C SER A 47 11.79 -8.63 -0.20
N ASP A 48 12.82 -9.32 0.30
CA ASP A 48 13.94 -8.74 1.06
C ASP A 48 13.48 -7.99 2.31
N PHE A 49 12.51 -8.58 3.01
CA PHE A 49 11.93 -7.99 4.21
C PHE A 49 12.95 -7.88 5.32
N GLN A 50 13.06 -6.69 5.92
CA GLN A 50 13.83 -6.46 7.13
C GLN A 50 12.92 -5.91 8.21
N ILE A 51 12.81 -6.64 9.32
CA ILE A 51 12.16 -6.15 10.52
C ILE A 51 13.21 -5.51 11.42
N LYS A 52 12.97 -4.25 11.77
CA LYS A 52 13.86 -3.42 12.61
C LYS A 52 13.10 -2.92 13.84
N GLU A 53 13.84 -2.35 14.78
CA GLU A 53 13.28 -1.62 15.92
C GLU A 53 12.23 -2.42 16.70
N ASN A 54 12.59 -3.66 17.07
CA ASN A 54 11.73 -4.59 17.83
C ASN A 54 10.36 -4.91 17.18
N GLY A 55 10.28 -4.89 15.85
CA GLY A 55 9.03 -5.21 15.13
C GLY A 55 8.24 -4.00 14.66
N ASN A 56 8.70 -2.78 14.97
CA ASN A 56 7.98 -1.56 14.64
C ASN A 56 8.23 -1.09 13.21
N THR A 57 9.39 -1.41 12.62
CA THR A 57 9.71 -0.97 11.27
C THR A 57 9.89 -2.17 10.35
N ILE A 58 9.19 -2.17 9.22
CA ILE A 58 9.33 -3.16 8.16
C ILE A 58 9.86 -2.44 6.93
N VAL A 59 11.00 -2.88 6.42
CA VAL A 59 11.53 -2.45 5.14
C VAL A 59 11.32 -3.57 4.14
N LEU A 60 10.77 -3.27 2.97
CA LEU A 60 10.56 -4.26 1.92
C LEU A 60 10.88 -3.68 0.54
N ASN A 61 11.27 -4.57 -0.36
CA ASN A 61 11.40 -4.26 -1.78
C ASN A 61 10.12 -4.67 -2.51
N ILE A 62 9.66 -3.79 -3.41
CA ILE A 62 8.53 -4.06 -4.29
C ILE A 62 8.99 -3.92 -5.73
N ALA A 63 8.75 -4.96 -6.53
CA ALA A 63 9.20 -5.01 -7.92
C ALA A 63 8.05 -5.29 -8.89
N ARG A 64 7.97 -4.46 -9.94
CA ARG A 64 7.19 -4.70 -11.17
C ARG A 64 7.82 -3.93 -12.33
N GLY A 65 8.89 -4.48 -12.90
CA GLY A 65 9.70 -3.84 -13.94
C GLY A 65 10.75 -2.88 -13.37
N SER A 66 10.37 -2.02 -12.43
CA SER A 66 11.29 -1.19 -11.63
C SER A 66 11.20 -1.56 -10.15
N TYR A 67 12.30 -1.37 -9.42
CA TYR A 67 12.37 -1.60 -7.98
C TYR A 67 11.93 -0.34 -7.22
N CYS A 68 11.25 -0.53 -6.09
CA CYS A 68 10.91 0.51 -5.13
C CYS A 68 11.18 -0.02 -3.73
N LYS A 69 11.76 0.81 -2.87
CA LYS A 69 11.99 0.48 -1.47
C LYS A 69 10.91 1.13 -0.62
N VAL A 70 10.27 0.34 0.22
CA VAL A 70 9.21 0.83 1.08
C VAL A 70 9.58 0.60 2.52
N THR A 71 9.39 1.62 3.34
CA THR A 71 9.61 1.57 4.78
C THR A 71 8.29 1.81 5.47
N VAL A 72 7.87 0.88 6.30
CA VAL A 72 6.59 0.88 6.98
C VAL A 72 6.89 1.00 8.47
N ASN A 73 6.51 2.12 9.08
CA ASN A 73 6.79 2.47 10.47
C ASN A 73 5.52 2.38 11.31
N ARG A 74 5.53 1.58 12.36
CA ARG A 74 4.43 1.49 13.33
C ARG A 74 4.55 2.61 14.36
N HIS A 75 3.44 3.27 14.66
CA HIS A 75 3.34 4.24 15.74
C HIS A 75 2.35 3.74 16.80
N GLY A 76 2.88 3.20 17.90
CA GLY A 76 2.09 2.76 19.04
C GLY A 76 1.23 1.51 18.79
N GLY A 77 0.26 1.28 19.67
CA GLY A 77 -0.57 0.06 19.67
C GLY A 77 -1.50 -0.07 18.46
N GLU A 78 -1.89 1.04 17.82
CA GLU A 78 -3.03 1.04 16.88
C GLU A 78 -2.82 1.90 15.63
N GLY A 79 -1.61 2.42 15.34
CA GLY A 79 -1.31 3.33 14.21
C GLY A 79 -0.06 2.92 13.43
N SER A 80 -0.01 3.20 12.12
CA SER A 80 1.18 2.97 11.28
C SER A 80 1.29 3.96 10.13
N THR A 81 2.50 4.49 9.91
CA THR A 81 2.95 5.30 8.76
C THR A 81 3.63 4.42 7.72
N VAL A 82 3.47 4.72 6.43
CA VAL A 82 4.19 4.02 5.35
C VAL A 82 4.95 5.00 4.50
N ASP A 83 6.25 5.15 4.75
CA ASP A 83 7.15 5.98 3.97
C ASP A 83 7.67 5.20 2.75
N LEU A 84 7.24 5.62 1.57
CA LEU A 84 7.65 5.00 0.31
C LEU A 84 8.78 5.81 -0.35
N GLU A 85 9.90 5.15 -0.68
CA GLU A 85 11.00 5.77 -1.42
C GLU A 85 11.12 5.11 -2.81
N HIS A 86 10.75 5.88 -3.84
CA HIS A 86 10.95 5.47 -5.22
C HIS A 86 12.42 5.62 -5.60
N SER A 87 13.11 4.52 -5.91
CA SER A 87 14.54 4.58 -6.25
C SER A 87 14.81 5.10 -7.67
N GLU A 88 13.84 5.05 -8.60
CA GLU A 88 14.17 5.33 -10.02
C GLU A 88 13.17 6.16 -10.84
N GLN A 89 11.92 6.38 -10.40
CA GLN A 89 10.95 7.08 -11.25
C GLN A 89 10.02 8.00 -10.46
N HIS A 90 10.00 9.25 -10.91
CA HIS A 90 9.19 10.39 -10.45
C HIS A 90 9.84 11.20 -9.31
N ALA A 91 9.99 12.51 -9.56
CA ALA A 91 10.41 13.58 -8.64
C ALA A 91 10.90 13.12 -7.26
N SER A 92 12.20 13.31 -7.00
CA SER A 92 12.84 13.16 -5.70
C SER A 92 11.88 13.46 -4.53
N GLY A 93 11.53 12.44 -3.75
CA GLY A 93 10.80 12.61 -2.49
C GLY A 93 9.27 12.54 -2.54
N LEU A 94 8.66 11.74 -3.44
CA LEU A 94 7.26 11.36 -3.25
C LEU A 94 7.16 10.52 -1.97
N ARG A 95 6.60 11.11 -0.92
CA ARG A 95 6.33 10.46 0.36
C ARG A 95 4.83 10.29 0.49
N GLU A 96 4.41 9.11 0.89
CA GLU A 96 3.03 8.85 1.26
C GLU A 96 3.03 8.63 2.78
N GLU A 97 1.98 9.03 3.49
CA GLU A 97 1.83 8.78 4.92
C GLU A 97 0.42 8.31 5.16
N TYR A 98 0.27 7.19 5.83
CA TYR A 98 -1.01 6.54 6.07
C TYR A 98 -1.24 6.49 7.56
N VAL A 99 -2.49 6.46 7.99
CA VAL A 99 -2.85 6.07 9.35
C VAL A 99 -3.73 4.85 9.24
N GLN A 100 -3.25 3.74 9.77
CA GLN A 100 -4.00 2.51 9.87
C GLN A 100 -4.54 2.33 11.29
N PHE A 101 -5.82 1.99 11.46
CA PHE A 101 -6.45 1.67 12.73
C PHE A 101 -7.38 0.46 12.58
N LYS A 102 -7.17 -0.60 13.39
CA LYS A 102 -8.00 -1.82 13.40
C LYS A 102 -8.32 -2.38 12.00
N GLY A 103 -7.29 -2.52 11.15
CA GLY A 103 -7.44 -3.03 9.78
C GLY A 103 -8.05 -2.05 8.78
N LYS A 104 -8.22 -0.77 9.15
CA LYS A 104 -8.70 0.30 8.26
C LYS A 104 -7.62 1.33 8.01
N VAL A 105 -7.47 1.81 6.78
CA VAL A 105 -6.73 3.05 6.50
C VAL A 105 -7.72 4.20 6.70
N THR A 106 -7.56 4.90 7.81
CA THR A 106 -8.48 5.96 8.25
C THR A 106 -8.18 7.30 7.60
N SER A 107 -6.92 7.49 7.19
CA SER A 107 -6.51 8.66 6.43
C SER A 107 -5.16 8.42 5.77
N GLY A 108 -4.81 9.33 4.86
CA GLY A 108 -3.43 9.69 4.69
C GLY A 108 -3.18 10.68 3.57
N ARG A 109 -1.90 10.97 3.37
CA ARG A 109 -1.41 12.13 2.66
C ARG A 109 -0.36 11.72 1.64
N HIS A 110 -0.40 12.41 0.50
CA HIS A 110 0.69 12.39 -0.46
C HIS A 110 1.45 13.71 -0.33
N TYR A 111 2.74 13.63 -0.11
CA TYR A 111 3.65 14.76 -0.20
C TYR A 111 4.22 14.82 -1.61
N ASN A 112 4.43 16.03 -2.12
CA ASN A 112 5.05 16.28 -3.43
C ASN A 112 4.31 15.70 -4.64
N SER A 113 2.98 15.50 -4.51
CA SER A 113 2.12 15.09 -5.62
C SER A 113 0.71 15.68 -5.51
N LEU A 114 0.34 16.53 -6.47
CA LEU A 114 -1.04 17.05 -6.61
C LEU A 114 -2.00 16.06 -7.30
N LYS A 115 -1.53 14.86 -7.65
CA LYS A 115 -2.31 13.85 -8.39
C LYS A 115 -3.31 13.11 -7.50
N TYR A 116 -3.11 13.11 -6.19
CA TYR A 116 -3.86 12.29 -5.24
C TYR A 116 -4.32 13.14 -4.06
N LEU A 117 -5.63 13.14 -3.77
CA LEU A 117 -6.22 14.00 -2.73
C LEU A 117 -6.32 13.33 -1.36
N GLY A 118 -6.47 12.01 -1.36
CA GLY A 118 -6.69 11.22 -0.16
C GLY A 118 -6.95 9.76 -0.52
N PHE A 119 -6.88 8.92 0.49
CA PHE A 119 -7.14 7.50 0.37
C PHE A 119 -7.73 6.97 1.68
N ALA A 120 -8.49 5.89 1.53
CA ALA A 120 -9.10 5.14 2.62
C ALA A 120 -9.01 3.66 2.26
N GLY A 121 -9.15 2.78 3.23
CA GLY A 121 -9.09 1.35 2.94
C GLY A 121 -9.55 0.51 4.10
N GLU A 122 -9.83 -0.74 3.84
CA GLU A 122 -10.31 -1.69 4.82
C GLU A 122 -9.87 -3.11 4.46
N GLN A 123 -9.52 -3.87 5.49
CA GLN A 123 -9.38 -5.30 5.40
C GLN A 123 -10.72 -5.91 4.96
N MET A 124 -10.71 -6.75 3.92
CA MET A 124 -11.95 -7.28 3.33
C MET A 124 -12.59 -8.35 4.20
N SER A 125 -11.80 -9.05 5.02
CA SER A 125 -12.30 -9.99 6.03
C SER A 125 -11.34 -10.08 7.20
N LYS A 126 -11.85 -10.08 8.43
CA LYS A 126 -11.04 -10.36 9.63
C LYS A 126 -10.39 -11.75 9.61
N SER A 127 -11.03 -12.72 8.94
CA SER A 127 -10.50 -14.09 8.79
C SER A 127 -9.43 -14.22 7.71
N ASP A 128 -9.29 -13.22 6.83
CA ASP A 128 -8.33 -13.22 5.74
C ASP A 128 -7.55 -11.88 5.72
N PRO A 129 -6.54 -11.72 6.59
CA PRO A 129 -5.72 -10.52 6.68
C PRO A 129 -4.83 -10.30 5.46
N LYS A 130 -4.75 -11.27 4.55
CA LYS A 130 -4.05 -11.13 3.26
C LYS A 130 -4.87 -10.32 2.26
N LYS A 131 -6.14 -10.00 2.52
CA LYS A 131 -7.02 -9.27 1.60
C LYS A 131 -7.40 -7.88 2.10
N MET A 132 -7.13 -6.87 1.28
CA MET A 132 -7.40 -5.47 1.59
C MET A 132 -7.98 -4.74 0.38
N ARG A 133 -8.90 -3.83 0.65
CA ARG A 133 -9.45 -2.90 -0.34
C ARG A 133 -8.97 -1.50 -0.03
N ILE A 134 -8.42 -0.81 -1.02
CA ILE A 134 -8.00 0.59 -0.89
C ILE A 134 -8.69 1.44 -1.95
N TYR A 135 -9.19 2.58 -1.53
CA TYR A 135 -9.81 3.61 -2.34
C TYR A 135 -8.87 4.81 -2.42
N SER A 136 -8.69 5.40 -3.59
CA SER A 136 -7.89 6.61 -3.76
C SER A 136 -8.54 7.57 -4.74
N ASN A 137 -8.61 8.86 -4.38
CA ASN A 137 -9.10 9.89 -5.29
C ASN A 137 -7.95 10.40 -6.16
N ILE A 138 -8.06 10.19 -7.47
CA ILE A 138 -7.05 10.55 -8.48
C ILE A 138 -7.56 11.72 -9.31
N LYS A 139 -6.70 12.72 -9.52
CA LYS A 139 -6.98 13.84 -10.42
C LYS A 139 -6.97 13.36 -11.88
N ALA A 140 -8.11 13.47 -12.55
CA ALA A 140 -8.25 13.18 -13.97
C ALA A 140 -7.71 14.33 -14.83
N LYS A 141 -7.53 14.08 -16.14
CA LYS A 141 -7.00 15.08 -17.09
C LYS A 141 -7.85 16.36 -17.17
N ASN A 142 -9.16 16.25 -16.89
CA ASN A 142 -10.09 17.37 -16.89
C ASN A 142 -10.11 18.17 -15.57
N GLY A 143 -9.21 17.87 -14.63
CA GLY A 143 -9.07 18.58 -13.35
C GLY A 143 -9.96 18.07 -12.21
N TYR A 144 -10.98 17.26 -12.49
CA TYR A 144 -11.85 16.63 -11.49
C TYR A 144 -11.18 15.41 -10.86
N TYR A 145 -11.63 15.02 -9.66
CA TYR A 145 -11.16 13.82 -8.99
C TYR A 145 -12.11 12.64 -9.24
N GLN A 146 -11.52 11.47 -9.47
CA GLN A 146 -12.22 10.20 -9.64
C GLN A 146 -11.72 9.21 -8.60
N GLN A 147 -12.63 8.40 -8.05
CA GLN A 147 -12.25 7.35 -7.12
C GLN A 147 -11.74 6.13 -7.90
N LEU A 148 -10.54 5.66 -7.54
CA LEU A 148 -10.00 4.38 -7.95
C LEU A 148 -10.19 3.38 -6.81
N LYS A 149 -10.64 2.16 -7.16
CA LYS A 149 -10.77 1.04 -6.24
C LYS A 149 -9.68 -0.01 -6.55
N LEU A 150 -8.98 -0.44 -5.50
CA LEU A 150 -7.89 -1.40 -5.53
C LEU A 150 -8.22 -2.56 -4.60
N ASP A 151 -8.49 -3.73 -5.17
CA ASP A 151 -8.65 -4.97 -4.39
C ASP A 151 -7.33 -5.72 -4.41
N ILE A 152 -6.76 -5.98 -3.23
CA ILE A 152 -5.39 -6.46 -3.05
C ILE A 152 -5.41 -7.79 -2.31
N SER A 153 -4.63 -8.75 -2.79
CA SER A 153 -4.39 -10.03 -2.12
C SER A 153 -2.89 -10.29 -1.99
N ILE A 154 -2.46 -10.69 -0.79
CA ILE A 154 -1.10 -11.15 -0.50
C ILE A 154 -1.07 -12.67 -0.61
N GLU A 155 -0.42 -13.19 -1.64
CA GLU A 155 -0.28 -14.62 -1.89
C GLU A 155 1.04 -15.14 -1.32
#